data_AF-W9WCZ9-F1
#
_entry.id   AF-W9WCZ9-F1
#
_cell.length_a   1.000
_cell.length_b   1.000
_cell.length_c   1.000
_cell.angle_alpha   90.00
_cell.angle_beta   90.00
_cell.angle_gamma   90.00
#
_symmetry.space_group_name_H-M   'P 1'
#
loop_
_entity.id
_entity.type
_entity.pdbx_description
1 polymer ?
#
loop_
_entity_poly.entity_id
_entity_poly.type
_entity_poly.pdbx_seq_one_letter_code
_entity_poly.pdbx_strand_id
1 'polypeptide(L)'
;MAQSLAAAGQKLERRTVVSVLLFPHQPYASKPYRVLLFRRSDKVSTYRRKLAPIAGSVETYDKSPLHAAWRELKEETSFGPQQIELWRRGAGFEFTDQKVVVVGEGDHQVKGRVWKVWPFAFRLTKETADYSNDVDKLGLKMNFEHLGCQWQNVDDVLSGKILDDCVPRLEVTLGQVWVDPDSILYQALEELRLDHSHGARELATMAVKSLIKIVEHDQQTQRPGDVTEWWKGFQRQAFHLAFNGRPSMAAAISNAVATALKEAKNQIDPSAPNYLENVRQSLDASVAKRGEISRQVSHQFSRFLRDTFRPAAQGRTGEKERIKILTLSSSSTIKTAILHALDADGSLSMELRILESRPLNEGVSFANALTEEAQRRHEPGATGPFIDDRLRIVLASDASVGVLSKDVDLVIIGADRISEAGDVSNKTGSLAAALISKAVTNGTAAVVCISESEKIAVPGAAADHPEEDNDKTELTSSWGKPQPAALWDEMITVRNVYFEWVPAQHIDYYVCEDGTLSTQDIRQRSKRIYEMMNEVFTVEQGLNIFETPGRL
;
A
#
# COMPACT_ATOMS: atom_id res chain seq x y z
N MET A 1 18.76 11.69 25.43
CA MET A 1 20.22 11.50 25.29
C MET A 1 20.90 12.58 24.44
N ALA A 2 20.29 13.12 23.39
CA ALA A 2 20.90 14.19 22.56
C ALA A 2 21.30 15.45 23.35
N GLN A 3 20.55 15.83 24.39
CA GLN A 3 20.88 16.98 25.24
C GLN A 3 22.08 16.77 26.18
N SER A 4 22.45 15.51 26.48
CA SER A 4 23.60 15.20 27.34
C SER A 4 24.94 15.24 26.60
N LEU A 5 24.92 15.21 25.26
CA LEU A 5 26.11 15.05 24.42
C LEU A 5 26.61 16.37 23.80
N ALA A 6 25.82 17.44 23.87
CA ALA A 6 26.29 18.79 23.57
C ALA A 6 27.43 19.24 24.51
N ALA A 7 27.56 18.61 25.68
CA ALA A 7 28.61 18.89 26.66
C ALA A 7 29.98 18.24 26.33
N ALA A 8 30.08 17.34 25.34
CA ALA A 8 31.28 16.53 25.11
C ALA A 8 32.15 16.93 23.89
N GLY A 9 31.84 18.02 23.18
CA GLY A 9 32.72 18.60 22.15
C GLY A 9 33.03 17.75 20.91
N GLN A 10 32.58 16.50 20.82
CA GLN A 10 32.75 15.66 19.62
C GLN A 10 31.66 15.97 18.58
N LYS A 11 32.07 16.55 17.45
CA LYS A 11 31.18 16.81 16.31
C LYS A 11 30.84 15.49 15.61
N LEU A 12 29.72 14.87 15.97
CA LEU A 12 29.20 13.67 15.30
C LEU A 12 28.66 14.03 13.91
N GLU A 13 29.04 13.26 12.90
CA GLU A 13 28.54 13.41 11.53
C GLU A 13 27.28 12.54 11.34
N ARG A 14 26.17 13.14 10.92
CA ARG A 14 24.92 12.41 10.67
C ARG A 14 24.87 11.98 9.20
N ARG A 15 24.58 10.71 8.95
CA ARG A 15 24.50 10.14 7.59
C ARG A 15 23.22 9.30 7.46
N THR A 16 22.48 9.54 6.38
CA THR A 16 21.32 8.74 6.01
C THR A 16 21.74 7.78 4.90
N VAL A 17 21.48 6.49 5.09
CA VAL A 17 21.89 5.43 4.16
C VAL A 17 20.76 4.47 3.90
N VAL A 18 20.82 3.82 2.75
CA VAL A 18 20.03 2.63 2.43
C VAL A 18 20.86 1.39 2.75
N SER A 19 20.18 0.29 3.08
CA SER A 19 20.80 -0.99 3.36
C SER A 19 19.97 -2.08 2.70
N VAL A 20 20.50 -2.70 1.66
CA VAL A 20 19.78 -3.54 0.72
C VAL A 20 20.26 -4.99 0.79
N LEU A 21 19.39 -5.85 1.28
CA LEU A 21 19.60 -7.29 1.43
C LEU A 21 19.03 -8.02 0.22
N LEU A 22 19.81 -8.92 -0.39
CA LEU A 22 19.41 -9.72 -1.53
C LEU A 22 19.11 -11.17 -1.12
N PHE A 23 17.96 -11.66 -1.56
CA PHE A 23 17.46 -13.00 -1.26
C PHE A 23 17.30 -13.85 -2.52
N PRO A 24 17.33 -15.20 -2.40
CA PRO A 24 17.01 -16.08 -3.52
C PRO A 24 15.59 -15.84 -4.06
N HIS A 25 15.32 -16.28 -5.30
CA HIS A 25 13.99 -16.15 -5.91
C HIS A 25 12.87 -16.77 -5.04
N GLN A 26 13.16 -17.91 -4.42
CA GLN A 26 12.31 -18.54 -3.42
C GLN A 26 13.04 -18.55 -2.07
N PRO A 27 12.96 -17.47 -1.27
CA PRO A 27 13.72 -17.33 -0.01
C PRO A 27 13.46 -18.44 1.00
N TYR A 28 12.29 -19.09 0.90
CA TYR A 28 11.83 -20.12 1.83
C TYR A 28 11.89 -21.55 1.27
N ALA A 29 12.44 -21.77 0.07
CA ALA A 29 12.42 -23.08 -0.59
C ALA A 29 13.36 -24.12 0.05
N SER A 30 14.39 -23.69 0.80
CA SER A 30 15.32 -24.61 1.45
C SER A 30 15.87 -24.03 2.75
N LYS A 31 16.08 -24.90 3.75
CA LYS A 31 16.83 -24.58 4.98
C LYS A 31 18.29 -25.07 4.82
N PRO A 32 19.31 -24.32 5.29
CA PRO A 32 19.19 -23.03 5.97
C PRO A 32 18.75 -21.91 5.03
N TYR A 33 17.99 -20.95 5.56
CA TYR A 33 17.59 -19.75 4.83
C TYR A 33 18.81 -18.86 4.59
N ARG A 34 18.87 -18.20 3.44
CA ARG A 34 20.09 -17.51 2.99
C ARG A 34 19.85 -16.10 2.53
N VAL A 35 20.84 -15.24 2.81
CA VAL A 35 20.92 -13.85 2.38
C VAL A 35 22.30 -13.58 1.78
N LEU A 36 22.36 -12.82 0.68
CA LEU A 36 23.61 -12.52 0.00
C LEU A 36 24.27 -11.31 0.67
N LEU A 37 25.52 -11.47 1.12
CA LEU A 37 26.33 -10.40 1.67
C LEU A 37 27.60 -10.20 0.84
N PHE A 38 28.09 -8.96 0.83
CA PHE A 38 29.23 -8.50 0.05
C PHE A 38 30.39 -8.16 0.98
N ARG A 39 31.60 -8.55 0.58
CA ARG A 39 32.82 -8.25 1.32
C ARG A 39 33.33 -6.88 0.89
N ARG A 40 33.21 -5.88 1.76
CA ARG A 40 33.68 -4.51 1.48
C ARG A 40 35.18 -4.47 1.19
N SER A 41 35.59 -3.69 0.19
CA SER A 41 36.99 -3.54 -0.24
C SER A 41 37.78 -2.60 0.67
N ASP A 42 39.07 -2.42 0.38
CA ASP A 42 39.88 -1.42 1.08
C ASP A 42 39.69 0.00 0.52
N LYS A 43 39.01 0.13 -0.62
CA LYS A 43 38.81 1.42 -1.29
C LYS A 43 37.68 2.24 -0.67
N VAL A 44 36.79 1.60 0.08
CA VAL A 44 35.71 2.30 0.78
C VAL A 44 36.23 3.02 2.03
N SER A 45 35.51 4.08 2.43
CA SER A 45 35.91 4.95 3.54
C SER A 45 35.61 4.38 4.94
N THR A 46 34.66 3.45 5.06
CA THR A 46 34.23 2.85 6.34
C THR A 46 33.98 1.34 6.24
N TYR A 47 34.16 0.66 7.38
CA TYR A 47 33.88 -0.77 7.57
C TYR A 47 34.56 -1.68 6.54
N ARG A 48 35.82 -1.38 6.19
CA ARG A 48 36.63 -2.17 5.24
C ARG A 48 36.69 -3.64 5.65
N ARG A 49 36.66 -4.55 4.67
CA ARG A 49 36.72 -6.01 4.85
C ARG A 49 35.58 -6.65 5.64
N LYS A 50 34.60 -5.88 6.12
CA LYS A 50 33.38 -6.42 6.74
C LYS A 50 32.41 -6.96 5.69
N LEU A 51 31.61 -7.94 6.07
CA LEU A 51 30.43 -8.35 5.32
C LEU A 51 29.33 -7.32 5.46
N ALA A 52 28.71 -6.96 4.35
CA ALA A 52 27.70 -5.92 4.29
C ALA A 52 26.59 -6.27 3.30
N PRO A 53 25.38 -5.73 3.48
CA PRO A 53 24.44 -5.55 2.38
C PRO A 53 25.00 -4.52 1.38
N ILE A 54 24.34 -4.41 0.23
CA ILE A 54 24.52 -3.25 -0.67
C ILE A 54 24.06 -2.00 0.09
N ALA A 55 24.86 -0.95 0.12
CA ALA A 55 24.58 0.19 1.00
C ALA A 55 25.26 1.46 0.53
N GLY A 56 24.48 2.53 0.44
CA GLY A 56 25.00 3.86 0.13
C GLY A 56 24.13 4.99 0.64
N SER A 57 24.53 6.22 0.37
CA SER A 57 23.92 7.42 0.96
C SER A 57 22.62 7.77 0.26
N VAL A 58 21.64 8.27 1.01
CA VAL A 58 20.47 8.93 0.41
C VAL A 58 20.87 10.36 0.08
N GLU A 59 20.98 10.66 -1.21
CA GLU A 59 21.44 11.95 -1.73
C GLU A 59 20.27 12.91 -1.98
N THR A 60 20.55 14.21 -2.07
CA THR A 60 19.50 15.25 -2.20
C THR A 60 18.70 15.16 -3.50
N TYR A 61 19.24 14.48 -4.52
CA TYR A 61 18.57 14.24 -5.80
C TYR A 61 17.78 12.93 -5.82
N ASP A 62 17.93 12.07 -4.81
CA ASP A 62 17.13 10.85 -4.70
C ASP A 62 15.69 11.24 -4.29
N LYS A 63 14.70 10.84 -5.09
CA LYS A 63 13.29 11.15 -4.81
C LYS A 63 12.78 10.50 -3.51
N SER A 64 13.37 9.37 -3.14
CA SER A 64 13.06 8.65 -1.89
C SER A 64 14.19 7.67 -1.54
N PRO A 65 14.24 7.15 -0.31
CA PRO A 65 15.18 6.09 0.06
C PRO A 65 15.09 4.86 -0.83
N LEU A 66 13.91 4.52 -1.38
CA LEU A 66 13.79 3.40 -2.33
C LEU A 66 14.48 3.71 -3.68
N HIS A 67 14.45 4.96 -4.14
CA HIS A 67 15.19 5.36 -5.35
C HIS A 67 16.69 5.28 -5.12
N ALA A 68 17.18 5.70 -3.95
CA ALA A 68 18.56 5.51 -3.55
C ALA A 68 18.92 4.00 -3.53
N ALA A 69 18.08 3.13 -2.96
CA ALA A 69 18.30 1.69 -2.96
C ALA A 69 18.44 1.09 -4.37
N TRP A 70 17.57 1.49 -5.31
CA TRP A 70 17.68 1.08 -6.71
C TRP A 70 18.95 1.60 -7.40
N ARG A 71 19.36 2.83 -7.10
CA ARG A 71 20.59 3.42 -7.61
C ARG A 71 21.82 2.65 -7.12
N GLU A 72 21.95 2.44 -5.81
CA GLU A 72 23.05 1.70 -5.20
C GLU A 72 23.10 0.25 -5.71
N LEU A 73 21.95 -0.42 -5.85
CA LEU A 73 21.88 -1.76 -6.47
C LEU A 73 22.46 -1.75 -7.88
N LYS A 74 22.05 -0.79 -8.72
CA LYS A 74 22.54 -0.68 -10.10
C LYS A 74 24.04 -0.37 -10.15
N GLU A 75 24.51 0.52 -9.30
CA GLU A 75 25.91 0.97 -9.25
C GLU A 75 26.84 -0.12 -8.71
N GLU A 76 26.42 -0.84 -7.68
CA GLU A 76 27.24 -1.84 -6.98
C GLU A 76 27.13 -3.25 -7.59
N THR A 77 26.05 -3.57 -8.32
CA THR A 77 25.79 -4.94 -8.83
C THR A 77 25.40 -5.03 -10.30
N SER A 78 25.05 -3.91 -10.96
CA SER A 78 24.39 -3.83 -12.28
C SER A 78 22.97 -4.39 -12.36
N PHE A 79 22.41 -4.91 -11.26
CA PHE A 79 21.04 -5.41 -11.24
C PHE A 79 20.02 -4.27 -11.32
N GLY A 80 18.92 -4.56 -12.01
CA GLY A 80 17.76 -3.69 -12.08
C GLY A 80 16.45 -4.49 -12.04
N PRO A 81 15.32 -3.86 -12.41
CA PRO A 81 13.99 -4.47 -12.31
C PRO A 81 13.78 -5.78 -13.09
N GLN A 82 14.66 -6.11 -14.03
CA GLN A 82 14.63 -7.39 -14.75
C GLN A 82 15.22 -8.55 -13.93
N GLN A 83 16.19 -8.25 -13.05
CA GLN A 83 16.94 -9.26 -12.29
C GLN A 83 16.42 -9.45 -10.87
N ILE A 84 15.86 -8.38 -10.30
CA ILE A 84 15.42 -8.34 -8.91
C ILE A 84 14.12 -7.57 -8.79
N GLU A 85 13.36 -7.90 -7.75
CA GLU A 85 12.16 -7.19 -7.37
C GLU A 85 12.21 -6.83 -5.89
N LEU A 86 11.60 -5.69 -5.54
CA LEU A 86 11.43 -5.29 -4.15
C LEU A 86 10.54 -6.33 -3.45
N TRP A 87 11.09 -6.97 -2.42
CA TRP A 87 10.37 -7.95 -1.64
C TRP A 87 9.75 -7.33 -0.40
N ARG A 88 10.54 -6.59 0.40
CA ARG A 88 10.07 -5.94 1.62
C ARG A 88 10.88 -4.67 1.91
N ARG A 89 10.30 -3.78 2.71
CA ARG A 89 10.97 -2.66 3.38
C ARG A 89 10.81 -2.80 4.89
N GLY A 90 11.74 -2.23 5.64
CA GLY A 90 11.61 -2.03 7.09
C GLY A 90 11.35 -0.57 7.46
N ALA A 91 11.05 -0.32 8.73
CA ALA A 91 10.66 0.99 9.25
C ALA A 91 11.83 1.98 9.35
N GLY A 92 13.06 1.47 9.29
CA GLY A 92 14.27 2.24 9.52
C GLY A 92 14.67 2.29 10.99
N PHE A 93 15.95 2.52 11.23
CA PHE A 93 16.51 2.64 12.58
C PHE A 93 17.72 3.57 12.61
N GLU A 94 18.02 4.11 13.78
CA GLU A 94 19.16 4.99 14.02
C GLU A 94 20.11 4.35 15.03
N PHE A 95 21.42 4.54 14.82
CA PHE A 95 22.43 4.18 15.80
C PHE A 95 23.63 5.12 15.73
N THR A 96 24.33 5.25 16.86
CA THR A 96 25.57 6.03 16.95
C THR A 96 26.76 5.08 16.98
N ASP A 97 27.72 5.32 16.09
CA ASP A 97 29.02 4.66 16.10
C ASP A 97 30.10 5.70 16.38
N GLN A 98 30.60 5.70 17.61
CA GLN A 98 31.61 6.66 18.07
C GLN A 98 33.02 6.34 17.56
N LYS A 99 33.23 5.13 17.02
CA LYS A 99 34.56 4.60 16.67
C LYS A 99 34.74 4.44 15.16
N VAL A 100 33.86 5.04 14.34
CA VAL A 100 34.03 5.00 12.88
C VAL A 100 35.36 5.63 12.51
N VAL A 101 36.27 4.81 12.01
CA VAL A 101 37.50 5.25 11.39
C VAL A 101 37.15 5.66 9.97
N VAL A 102 37.24 6.94 9.66
CA VAL A 102 37.08 7.46 8.30
C VAL A 102 38.48 7.67 7.75
N VAL A 103 38.87 6.86 6.76
CA VAL A 103 40.18 6.99 6.13
C VAL A 103 40.07 7.97 4.97
N GLY A 104 40.76 9.12 5.08
CA GLY A 104 40.94 10.09 3.99
C GLY A 104 42.37 10.06 3.44
N GLU A 105 42.61 10.81 2.35
CA GLU A 105 43.97 11.08 1.86
C GLU A 105 44.71 12.00 2.86
N GLY A 106 45.36 11.39 3.85
CA GLY A 106 46.12 12.08 4.89
C GLY A 106 45.50 11.92 6.29
N ASP A 107 46.04 10.95 7.03
CA ASP A 107 45.71 10.55 8.41
C ASP A 107 44.36 9.87 8.72
N HIS A 108 44.43 8.83 9.55
CA HIS A 108 43.27 8.12 10.11
C HIS A 108 42.53 9.04 11.09
N GLN A 109 41.47 9.71 10.65
CA GLN A 109 40.63 10.48 11.57
C GLN A 109 39.45 9.61 12.05
N VAL A 110 39.42 9.33 13.35
CA VAL A 110 38.23 8.78 14.01
C VAL A 110 37.18 9.90 14.06
N LYS A 111 36.11 9.76 13.29
CA LYS A 111 34.97 10.67 13.29
C LYS A 111 33.74 9.88 13.67
N GLY A 112 33.21 10.10 14.88
CA GLY A 112 31.97 9.46 15.30
C GLY A 112 30.82 9.82 14.36
N ARG A 113 29.96 8.85 14.06
CA ARG A 113 28.81 9.00 13.16
C ARG A 113 27.50 8.62 13.83
N VAL A 114 26.44 9.29 13.42
CA VAL A 114 25.06 8.87 13.66
C VAL A 114 24.50 8.39 12.32
N TRP A 115 24.21 7.10 12.24
CA TRP A 115 23.66 6.47 11.05
C TRP A 115 22.15 6.38 11.15
N LYS A 116 21.45 6.89 10.15
CA LYS A 116 20.04 6.61 9.87
C LYS A 116 19.99 5.59 8.73
N VAL A 117 19.44 4.41 8.98
CA VAL A 117 19.46 3.28 8.04
C VAL A 117 18.04 2.99 7.55
N TRP A 118 17.87 2.92 6.23
CA TRP A 118 16.65 2.48 5.56
C TRP A 118 16.83 1.05 5.00
N PRO A 119 16.30 0.02 5.67
CA PRO A 119 16.48 -1.37 5.25
C PRO A 119 15.48 -1.77 4.17
N PHE A 120 15.98 -2.44 3.13
CA PHE A 120 15.20 -3.03 2.05
C PHE A 120 15.63 -4.47 1.81
N ALA A 121 14.67 -5.33 1.48
CA ALA A 121 14.89 -6.67 0.99
C ALA A 121 14.44 -6.76 -0.47
N PHE A 122 15.33 -7.25 -1.31
CA PHE A 122 15.05 -7.59 -2.71
C PHE A 122 15.23 -9.08 -2.90
N ARG A 123 14.49 -9.67 -3.84
CA ARG A 123 14.68 -11.07 -4.22
C ARG A 123 14.93 -11.19 -5.71
N LEU A 124 15.69 -12.22 -6.09
CA LEU A 124 15.96 -12.54 -7.48
C LEU A 124 14.66 -12.86 -8.23
N THR A 125 14.58 -12.45 -9.49
CA THR A 125 13.53 -12.92 -10.40
C THR A 125 13.78 -14.38 -10.79
N LYS A 126 12.78 -15.02 -11.39
CA LYS A 126 12.89 -16.42 -11.81
C LYS A 126 14.01 -16.60 -12.85
N GLU A 127 14.19 -15.59 -13.69
CA GLU A 127 15.17 -15.54 -14.78
C GLU A 127 16.60 -15.39 -14.25
N THR A 128 16.78 -14.90 -13.02
CA THR A 128 18.08 -14.66 -12.37
C THR A 128 18.30 -15.58 -11.17
N ALA A 129 17.49 -16.64 -11.04
CA ALA A 129 17.55 -17.53 -9.89
C ALA A 129 18.86 -18.34 -9.86
N ASP A 130 19.57 -18.30 -8.72
CA ASP A 130 20.72 -19.16 -8.46
C ASP A 130 20.29 -20.54 -7.95
N TYR A 131 20.11 -21.47 -8.89
CA TYR A 131 19.77 -22.87 -8.60
C TYR A 131 20.96 -23.71 -8.12
N SER A 132 22.19 -23.19 -8.22
CA SER A 132 23.42 -23.95 -7.96
C SER A 132 24.18 -23.52 -6.71
N ASN A 133 23.69 -22.51 -5.99
CA ASN A 133 24.40 -21.86 -4.87
C ASN A 133 25.77 -21.32 -5.28
N ASP A 134 25.87 -20.88 -6.53
CA ASP A 134 27.09 -20.45 -7.17
C ASP A 134 26.92 -18.99 -7.57
N VAL A 135 27.42 -18.10 -6.70
CA VAL A 135 27.25 -16.65 -6.86
C VAL A 135 27.87 -16.11 -8.15
N ASP A 136 28.84 -16.83 -8.73
CA ASP A 136 29.47 -16.42 -10.00
C ASP A 136 28.49 -16.55 -11.19
N LYS A 137 27.44 -17.37 -11.05
CA LYS A 137 26.39 -17.54 -12.07
C LYS A 137 25.26 -16.53 -11.97
N LEU A 138 25.26 -15.66 -10.96
CA LEU A 138 24.27 -14.59 -10.82
C LEU A 138 24.44 -13.48 -11.87
N GLY A 139 25.55 -13.45 -12.61
CA GLY A 139 25.82 -12.41 -13.61
C GLY A 139 26.07 -11.03 -13.01
N LEU A 140 26.42 -10.96 -11.72
CA LEU A 140 26.74 -9.73 -11.00
C LEU A 140 27.98 -9.06 -11.62
N LYS A 141 27.91 -7.75 -11.85
CA LYS A 141 29.08 -6.92 -12.17
C LYS A 141 29.34 -5.97 -11.03
N MET A 142 30.19 -6.41 -10.11
CA MET A 142 30.54 -5.62 -8.93
C MET A 142 31.48 -4.46 -9.30
N ASN A 143 31.24 -3.30 -8.67
CA ASN A 143 32.14 -2.16 -8.78
C ASN A 143 33.31 -2.28 -7.76
N PHE A 144 34.06 -1.20 -7.57
CA PHE A 144 35.26 -1.19 -6.72
C PHE A 144 34.97 -1.32 -5.21
N GLU A 145 33.71 -1.21 -4.78
CA GLU A 145 33.35 -1.20 -3.36
C GLU A 145 33.42 -2.57 -2.70
N HIS A 146 33.34 -3.65 -3.49
CA HIS A 146 33.32 -5.01 -3.00
C HIS A 146 34.42 -5.87 -3.63
N LEU A 147 34.88 -6.85 -2.86
CA LEU A 147 35.86 -7.84 -3.29
C LEU A 147 35.21 -9.14 -3.78
N GLY A 148 33.96 -9.35 -3.41
CA GLY A 148 33.23 -10.59 -3.64
C GLY A 148 31.92 -10.59 -2.86
N CYS A 149 31.10 -11.60 -3.11
CA CYS A 149 29.86 -11.84 -2.38
C CYS A 149 29.73 -13.31 -1.99
N GLN A 150 28.91 -13.59 -0.98
CA GLN A 150 28.66 -14.94 -0.49
C GLN A 150 27.29 -15.05 0.17
N TRP A 151 26.64 -16.19 -0.01
CA TRP A 151 25.44 -16.54 0.75
C TRP A 151 25.79 -16.75 2.23
N GLN A 152 25.01 -16.17 3.13
CA GLN A 152 25.09 -16.37 4.58
C GLN A 152 23.79 -16.93 5.12
N ASN A 153 23.88 -17.73 6.18
CA ASN A 153 22.71 -18.23 6.88
C ASN A 153 22.03 -17.08 7.63
N VAL A 154 20.72 -16.92 7.42
CA VAL A 154 19.89 -15.91 8.10
C VAL A 154 19.97 -16.09 9.62
N ASP A 155 19.92 -17.32 10.11
CA ASP A 155 19.94 -17.60 11.55
C ASP A 155 21.29 -17.23 12.19
N ASP A 156 22.39 -17.41 11.46
CA ASP A 156 23.73 -17.04 11.95
C ASP A 156 23.87 -15.50 12.06
N VAL A 157 23.22 -14.73 11.18
CA VAL A 157 23.18 -13.27 11.27
C VAL A 157 22.30 -12.82 12.44
N LEU A 158 21.06 -13.32 12.51
CA LEU A 158 20.09 -12.91 13.52
C LEU A 158 20.49 -13.30 14.96
N SER A 159 21.15 -14.45 15.13
CA SER A 159 21.65 -14.92 16.43
C SER A 159 22.89 -14.17 16.92
N GLY A 160 23.51 -13.36 16.06
CA GLY A 160 24.72 -12.61 16.39
C GLY A 160 26.03 -13.36 16.11
N LYS A 161 25.98 -14.61 15.66
CA LYS A 161 27.14 -15.51 15.53
C LYS A 161 28.25 -14.99 14.63
N ILE A 162 27.90 -14.22 13.60
CA ILE A 162 28.87 -13.68 12.61
C ILE A 162 29.01 -12.15 12.64
N LEU A 163 28.42 -11.46 13.63
CA LEU A 163 28.37 -9.99 13.62
C LEU A 163 29.73 -9.32 13.76
N ASP A 164 30.69 -9.98 14.41
CA ASP A 164 32.06 -9.50 14.49
C ASP A 164 32.72 -9.36 13.12
N ASP A 165 32.28 -10.13 12.11
CA ASP A 165 32.76 -10.03 10.73
C ASP A 165 31.90 -9.13 9.83
N CYS A 166 30.82 -8.57 10.37
CA CYS A 166 29.83 -7.79 9.63
C CYS A 166 29.91 -6.29 9.91
N VAL A 167 29.20 -5.50 9.08
CA VAL A 167 28.92 -4.10 9.38
C VAL A 167 28.04 -3.98 10.64
N PRO A 168 28.12 -2.87 11.39
CA PRO A 168 27.33 -2.71 12.61
C PRO A 168 25.83 -2.84 12.36
N ARG A 169 25.12 -3.47 13.30
CA ARG A 169 23.65 -3.58 13.32
C ARG A 169 23.08 -4.31 12.09
N LEU A 170 23.83 -5.25 11.52
CA LEU A 170 23.34 -6.09 10.43
C LEU A 170 22.16 -6.97 10.87
N GLU A 171 22.19 -7.48 12.11
CA GLU A 171 21.10 -8.25 12.72
C GLU A 171 19.81 -7.43 12.81
N VAL A 172 19.91 -6.13 13.07
CA VAL A 172 18.76 -5.22 13.12
C VAL A 172 18.26 -4.90 11.72
N THR A 173 19.17 -4.68 10.77
CA THR A 173 18.82 -4.51 9.35
C THR A 173 18.05 -5.72 8.83
N LEU A 174 18.57 -6.93 9.07
CA LEU A 174 17.93 -8.17 8.64
C LEU A 174 16.62 -8.40 9.39
N GLY A 175 16.58 -8.21 10.70
CA GLY A 175 15.38 -8.37 11.53
C GLY A 175 14.25 -7.39 11.20
N GLN A 176 14.54 -6.26 10.54
CA GLN A 176 13.54 -5.30 10.05
C GLN A 176 12.85 -5.74 8.75
N VAL A 177 13.41 -6.69 8.01
CA VAL A 177 12.89 -7.14 6.71
C VAL A 177 12.60 -8.64 6.64
N TRP A 178 13.23 -9.43 7.49
CA TRP A 178 13.01 -10.86 7.58
C TRP A 178 11.73 -11.17 8.36
N VAL A 179 10.91 -12.03 7.78
CA VAL A 179 9.72 -12.61 8.43
C VAL A 179 9.91 -14.11 8.41
N ASP A 180 9.80 -14.73 9.59
CA ASP A 180 9.88 -16.17 9.76
C ASP A 180 8.71 -16.84 9.00
N PRO A 181 8.97 -17.79 8.08
CA PRO A 181 7.93 -18.46 7.32
C PRO A 181 7.01 -19.35 8.17
N ASP A 182 7.43 -19.72 9.39
CA ASP A 182 6.62 -20.50 10.32
C ASP A 182 5.72 -19.59 11.21
N SER A 183 5.80 -18.26 11.05
CA SER A 183 5.05 -17.29 11.86
C SER A 183 3.63 -16.98 11.37
N ILE A 184 2.78 -16.53 12.30
CA ILE A 184 1.43 -15.99 11.99
C ILE A 184 1.51 -14.79 11.03
N LEU A 185 2.53 -13.94 11.19
CA LEU A 185 2.75 -12.80 10.30
C LEU A 185 2.97 -13.24 8.85
N TYR A 186 3.77 -14.29 8.62
CA TYR A 186 3.99 -14.78 7.25
C TYR A 186 2.70 -15.26 6.61
N GLN A 187 1.91 -16.06 7.34
CA GLN A 187 0.62 -16.56 6.85
C GLN A 187 -0.32 -15.39 6.50
N ALA A 188 -0.38 -14.38 7.36
CA ALA A 188 -1.17 -13.17 7.10
C ALA A 188 -0.69 -12.37 5.88
N LEU A 189 0.63 -12.26 5.67
CA LEU A 189 1.18 -11.58 4.49
C LEU A 189 0.87 -12.36 3.20
N GLU A 190 0.95 -13.69 3.22
CA GLU A 190 0.55 -14.52 2.07
C GLU A 190 -0.94 -14.41 1.78
N GLU A 191 -1.79 -14.44 2.82
CA GLU A 191 -3.24 -14.25 2.71
C GLU A 191 -3.57 -12.90 2.05
N LEU A 192 -2.97 -11.80 2.51
CA LEU A 192 -3.17 -10.47 1.92
C LEU A 192 -2.62 -10.35 0.48
N ARG A 193 -1.51 -11.02 0.18
CA ARG A 193 -0.83 -10.92 -1.12
C ARG A 193 -1.56 -11.70 -2.22
N LEU A 194 -2.04 -12.90 -1.88
CA LEU A 194 -2.70 -13.82 -2.82
C LEU A 194 -4.20 -13.54 -2.98
N ASP A 195 -4.74 -12.57 -2.25
CA ASP A 195 -6.15 -12.20 -2.35
C ASP A 195 -6.38 -11.19 -3.50
N HIS A 196 -6.95 -11.71 -4.57
CA HIS A 196 -7.38 -10.95 -5.75
C HIS A 196 -8.90 -10.75 -5.80
N SER A 197 -9.63 -11.23 -4.78
CA SER A 197 -11.09 -11.22 -4.74
C SER A 197 -11.67 -10.08 -3.91
N HIS A 198 -10.94 -9.66 -2.88
CA HIS A 198 -11.40 -8.66 -1.94
C HIS A 198 -10.90 -7.26 -2.27
N GLY A 199 -11.75 -6.26 -2.00
CA GLY A 199 -11.41 -4.85 -2.16
C GLY A 199 -10.52 -4.34 -1.02
N ALA A 200 -9.96 -3.14 -1.18
CA ALA A 200 -9.00 -2.60 -0.21
C ALA A 200 -9.54 -2.51 1.23
N ARG A 201 -10.85 -2.25 1.42
CA ARG A 201 -11.52 -2.18 2.73
C ARG A 201 -11.50 -3.52 3.46
N GLU A 202 -11.78 -4.60 2.72
CA GLU A 202 -11.81 -5.97 3.23
C GLU A 202 -10.41 -6.41 3.61
N LEU A 203 -9.43 -6.15 2.74
CA LEU A 203 -8.02 -6.41 3.02
C LEU A 203 -7.49 -5.62 4.22
N ALA A 204 -7.87 -4.36 4.36
CA ALA A 204 -7.55 -3.56 5.53
C ALA A 204 -8.16 -4.16 6.81
N THR A 205 -9.38 -4.72 6.73
CA THR A 205 -10.01 -5.44 7.85
C THR A 205 -9.30 -6.76 8.15
N MET A 206 -8.89 -7.51 7.13
CA MET A 206 -8.10 -8.74 7.28
C MET A 206 -6.75 -8.44 7.92
N ALA A 207 -6.08 -7.35 7.56
CA ALA A 207 -4.82 -6.94 8.19
C ALA A 207 -4.98 -6.67 9.69
N VAL A 208 -6.04 -5.98 10.11
CA VAL A 208 -6.32 -5.76 11.55
C VAL A 208 -6.70 -7.08 12.24
N LYS A 209 -7.46 -7.98 11.59
CA LYS A 209 -7.71 -9.33 12.12
C LYS A 209 -6.45 -10.15 12.28
N SER A 210 -5.46 -9.99 11.40
CA SER A 210 -4.16 -10.64 11.55
C SER A 210 -3.38 -10.13 12.75
N LEU A 211 -3.52 -8.86 13.13
CA LEU A 211 -2.99 -8.37 14.40
C LEU A 211 -3.63 -9.06 15.61
N ILE A 212 -4.94 -9.32 15.56
CA ILE A 212 -5.65 -10.08 16.61
C ILE A 212 -5.07 -11.49 16.71
N LYS A 213 -4.93 -12.21 15.59
CA LYS A 213 -4.33 -13.55 15.54
C LYS A 213 -2.91 -13.57 16.13
N ILE A 214 -2.11 -12.53 15.88
CA ILE A 214 -0.75 -12.39 16.45
C ILE A 214 -0.83 -12.25 17.98
N VAL A 215 -1.70 -11.37 18.50
CA VAL A 215 -1.87 -11.18 19.95
C VAL A 215 -2.37 -12.46 20.62
N GLU A 216 -3.33 -13.16 20.02
CA GLU A 216 -3.85 -14.44 20.53
C GLU A 216 -2.78 -15.52 20.59
N HIS A 217 -1.92 -15.61 19.57
CA HIS A 217 -0.78 -16.51 19.57
C HIS A 217 0.23 -16.14 20.67
N ASP A 218 0.53 -14.86 20.84
CA ASP A 218 1.45 -14.37 21.87
C ASP A 218 0.90 -14.65 23.28
N GLN A 219 -0.41 -14.51 23.51
CA GLN A 219 -1.07 -14.88 24.77
C GLN A 219 -0.88 -16.36 25.15
N GLN A 220 -0.79 -17.25 24.16
CA GLN A 220 -0.63 -18.69 24.37
C GLN A 220 0.83 -19.11 24.57
N THR A 221 1.77 -18.37 23.99
CA THR A 221 3.18 -18.77 23.89
C THR A 221 4.12 -17.99 24.80
N GLN A 222 3.74 -16.79 25.23
CA GLN A 222 4.60 -15.94 26.06
C GLN A 222 4.53 -16.27 27.56
N ARG A 223 5.71 -16.26 28.18
CA ARG A 223 5.89 -15.99 29.62
C ARG A 223 5.94 -14.47 29.81
N PRO A 224 5.58 -13.90 30.99
CA PRO A 224 5.59 -12.45 31.19
C PRO A 224 6.96 -11.85 30.85
N GLY A 225 7.04 -11.22 29.68
CA GLY A 225 8.21 -10.50 29.18
C GLY A 225 8.07 -8.99 29.39
N ASP A 226 9.11 -8.24 29.04
CA ASP A 226 9.07 -6.77 29.03
C ASP A 226 8.04 -6.29 28.00
N VAL A 227 6.98 -5.63 28.49
CA VAL A 227 5.90 -5.04 27.68
C VAL A 227 6.45 -4.12 26.60
N THR A 228 7.55 -3.42 26.88
CA THR A 228 8.19 -2.49 25.93
C THR A 228 8.79 -3.24 24.75
N GLU A 229 9.48 -4.36 25.01
CA GLU A 229 10.10 -5.17 23.96
C GLU A 229 9.05 -5.94 23.15
N TRP A 230 8.01 -6.45 23.81
CA TRP A 230 6.87 -7.03 23.10
C TRP A 230 6.21 -6.01 22.19
N TRP A 231 5.91 -4.80 22.69
CA TRP A 231 5.26 -3.76 21.90
C TRP A 231 6.09 -3.37 20.67
N LYS A 232 7.41 -3.21 20.81
CA LYS A 232 8.30 -2.97 19.66
C LYS A 232 8.23 -4.11 18.63
N GLY A 233 8.22 -5.36 19.10
CA GLY A 233 8.02 -6.54 18.25
C GLY A 233 6.69 -6.49 17.50
N PHE A 234 5.60 -6.21 18.21
CA PHE A 234 4.26 -6.08 17.65
C PHE A 234 4.15 -4.92 16.65
N GLN A 235 4.76 -3.78 16.93
CA GLN A 235 4.85 -2.65 15.99
C GLN A 235 5.58 -3.02 14.69
N ARG A 236 6.67 -3.80 14.77
CA ARG A 236 7.36 -4.32 13.55
C ARG A 236 6.46 -5.24 12.74
N GLN A 237 5.73 -6.14 13.40
CA GLN A 237 4.78 -7.03 12.71
C GLN A 237 3.66 -6.22 12.04
N ALA A 238 3.12 -5.23 12.73
CA ALA A 238 2.14 -4.29 12.18
C ALA A 238 2.69 -3.50 10.97
N PHE A 239 3.95 -3.06 11.03
CA PHE A 239 4.61 -2.40 9.91
C PHE A 239 4.65 -3.30 8.66
N HIS A 240 4.96 -4.58 8.83
CA HIS A 240 4.93 -5.53 7.71
C HIS A 240 3.54 -5.65 7.08
N LEU A 241 2.50 -5.79 7.89
CA LEU A 241 1.13 -5.85 7.37
C LEU A 241 0.76 -4.56 6.62
N ALA A 242 1.10 -3.40 7.19
CA ALA A 242 0.80 -2.08 6.62
C ALA A 242 1.50 -1.84 5.26
N PHE A 243 2.76 -2.25 5.13
CA PHE A 243 3.62 -1.76 4.05
C PHE A 243 4.20 -2.82 3.12
N ASN A 244 4.10 -4.10 3.49
CA ASN A 244 4.66 -5.24 2.76
C ASN A 244 3.62 -6.31 2.38
N GLY A 245 2.36 -6.18 2.81
CA GLY A 245 1.28 -7.13 2.47
C GLY A 245 0.83 -7.01 1.01
N ARG A 246 0.18 -5.89 0.66
CA ARG A 246 -0.33 -5.63 -0.71
C ARG A 246 -0.07 -4.17 -1.11
N PRO A 247 1.03 -3.86 -1.82
CA PRO A 247 1.44 -2.48 -2.12
C PRO A 247 0.38 -1.64 -2.85
N SER A 248 -0.38 -2.23 -3.76
CA SER A 248 -1.44 -1.54 -4.52
C SER A 248 -2.58 -1.01 -3.64
N MET A 249 -2.87 -1.71 -2.54
CA MET A 249 -3.91 -1.36 -1.58
C MET A 249 -3.34 -0.74 -0.29
N ALA A 250 -2.07 -0.31 -0.32
CA ALA A 250 -1.34 0.07 0.88
C ALA A 250 -1.97 1.23 1.65
N ALA A 251 -2.65 2.18 1.01
CA ALA A 251 -3.24 3.33 1.70
C ALA A 251 -4.29 2.88 2.74
N ALA A 252 -5.27 2.08 2.31
CA ALA A 252 -6.31 1.55 3.19
C ALA A 252 -5.74 0.67 4.30
N ILE A 253 -4.84 -0.25 3.93
CA ILE A 253 -4.24 -1.21 4.87
C ILE A 253 -3.41 -0.48 5.91
N SER A 254 -2.49 0.40 5.49
CA SER A 254 -1.61 1.12 6.40
C SER A 254 -2.37 2.07 7.32
N ASN A 255 -3.42 2.75 6.83
CA ASN A 255 -4.23 3.63 7.66
C ASN A 255 -5.04 2.86 8.70
N ALA A 256 -5.66 1.73 8.31
CA ALA A 256 -6.40 0.86 9.22
C ALA A 256 -5.48 0.28 10.31
N VAL A 257 -4.32 -0.26 9.91
CA VAL A 257 -3.33 -0.80 10.85
C VAL A 257 -2.80 0.29 11.78
N ALA A 258 -2.46 1.47 11.26
CA ALA A 258 -1.96 2.59 12.07
C ALA A 258 -2.99 3.07 13.10
N THR A 259 -4.26 3.20 12.67
CA THR A 259 -5.36 3.60 13.56
C THR A 259 -5.57 2.57 14.67
N ALA A 260 -5.65 1.28 14.31
CA ALA A 260 -5.82 0.20 15.27
C ALA A 260 -4.64 0.13 16.25
N LEU A 261 -3.42 0.33 15.76
CA LEU A 261 -2.21 0.32 16.59
C LEU A 261 -2.16 1.52 17.55
N LYS A 262 -2.63 2.70 17.12
CA LYS A 262 -2.76 3.88 17.98
C LYS A 262 -3.78 3.66 19.10
N GLU A 263 -4.95 3.11 18.77
CA GLU A 263 -5.99 2.79 19.74
C GLU A 263 -5.50 1.72 20.75
N ALA A 264 -4.84 0.67 20.26
CA ALA A 264 -4.26 -0.39 21.09
C ALA A 264 -3.14 0.11 22.02
N LYS A 265 -2.28 1.02 21.57
CA LYS A 265 -1.20 1.61 22.39
C LYS A 265 -1.74 2.27 23.65
N ASN A 266 -2.90 2.91 23.56
CA ASN A 266 -3.54 3.59 24.69
C ASN A 266 -4.05 2.61 25.76
N GLN A 267 -4.14 1.32 25.43
CA GLN A 267 -4.55 0.27 26.37
C GLN A 267 -3.37 -0.39 27.10
N ILE A 268 -2.14 -0.01 26.77
CA ILE A 268 -0.94 -0.56 27.38
C ILE A 268 -0.62 0.21 28.65
N ASP A 269 -0.91 -0.42 29.77
CA ASP A 269 -0.42 -0.02 31.09
C ASP A 269 0.70 -0.99 31.51
N PRO A 270 1.96 -0.53 31.65
CA PRO A 270 3.08 -1.36 32.09
C PRO A 270 2.87 -2.02 33.46
N SER A 271 1.96 -1.49 34.28
CA SER A 271 1.62 -2.03 35.59
C SER A 271 0.49 -3.08 35.56
N ALA A 272 -0.21 -3.22 34.43
CA ALA A 272 -1.34 -4.14 34.29
C ALA A 272 -0.90 -5.50 33.73
N PRO A 273 -1.20 -6.63 34.41
CA PRO A 273 -0.83 -7.97 33.94
C PRO A 273 -1.60 -8.42 32.69
N ASN A 274 -2.73 -7.77 32.36
CA ASN A 274 -3.65 -8.19 31.29
C ASN A 274 -3.54 -7.31 30.03
N TYR A 275 -2.41 -6.64 29.80
CA TYR A 275 -2.25 -5.70 28.67
C TYR A 275 -2.53 -6.36 27.30
N LEU A 276 -2.17 -7.64 27.10
CA LEU A 276 -2.44 -8.37 25.86
C LEU A 276 -3.95 -8.50 25.59
N GLU A 277 -4.74 -8.80 26.63
CA GLU A 277 -6.20 -8.90 26.49
C GLU A 277 -6.83 -7.54 26.20
N ASN A 278 -6.35 -6.47 26.84
CA ASN A 278 -6.83 -5.12 26.56
C ASN A 278 -6.50 -4.69 25.12
N VAL A 279 -5.29 -5.03 24.63
CA VAL A 279 -4.90 -4.80 23.23
C VAL A 279 -5.81 -5.59 22.28
N ARG A 280 -6.05 -6.89 22.56
CA ARG A 280 -6.93 -7.74 21.76
C ARG A 280 -8.35 -7.13 21.66
N GLN A 281 -8.93 -6.74 22.79
CA GLN A 281 -10.25 -6.11 22.84
C GLN A 281 -10.30 -4.77 22.08
N SER A 282 -9.22 -3.98 22.15
CA SER A 282 -9.12 -2.74 21.36
C SER A 282 -9.15 -3.03 19.87
N LEU A 283 -8.42 -4.06 19.41
CA LEU A 283 -8.38 -4.44 17.99
C LEU A 283 -9.74 -4.99 17.52
N ASP A 284 -10.42 -5.78 18.36
CA ASP A 284 -11.79 -6.24 18.10
C ASP A 284 -12.76 -5.05 17.91
N ALA A 285 -12.66 -4.05 18.79
CA ALA A 285 -13.44 -2.81 18.68
C ALA A 285 -13.11 -2.04 17.39
N SER A 286 -11.84 -1.97 16.99
CA SER A 286 -11.45 -1.38 15.71
C SER A 286 -12.08 -2.12 14.53
N VAL A 287 -12.10 -3.47 14.53
CA VAL A 287 -12.77 -4.27 13.47
C VAL A 287 -14.28 -4.00 13.44
N ALA A 288 -14.95 -3.94 14.59
CA ALA A 288 -16.39 -3.65 14.67
C ALA A 288 -16.72 -2.26 14.10
N LYS A 289 -15.93 -1.23 14.47
CA LYS A 289 -16.07 0.14 13.96
C LYS A 289 -15.93 0.22 12.45
N ARG A 290 -15.06 -0.60 11.84
CA ARG A 290 -14.90 -0.65 10.37
C ARG A 290 -16.15 -1.15 9.65
N GLY A 291 -16.92 -2.05 10.27
CA GLY A 291 -18.21 -2.48 9.73
C GLY A 291 -19.23 -1.33 9.63
N GLU A 292 -19.16 -0.38 10.57
CA GLU A 292 -20.06 0.77 10.64
C GLU A 292 -19.71 1.87 9.63
N ILE A 293 -18.44 2.05 9.27
CA ILE A 293 -17.98 3.06 8.30
C ILE A 293 -18.72 2.94 6.97
N SER A 294 -18.86 1.72 6.43
CA SER A 294 -19.54 1.50 5.15
C SER A 294 -21.02 1.93 5.20
N ARG A 295 -21.70 1.64 6.32
CA ARG A 295 -23.07 2.08 6.56
C ARG A 295 -23.18 3.60 6.59
N GLN A 296 -22.21 4.27 7.21
CA GLN A 296 -22.15 5.73 7.26
C GLN A 296 -21.90 6.34 5.88
N VAL A 297 -20.97 5.82 5.09
CA VAL A 297 -20.76 6.26 3.69
C VAL A 297 -22.06 6.18 2.89
N SER A 298 -22.78 5.05 2.97
CA SER A 298 -24.08 4.87 2.32
C SER A 298 -25.14 5.88 2.78
N HIS A 299 -25.17 6.19 4.08
CA HIS A 299 -26.05 7.22 4.62
C HIS A 299 -25.72 8.61 4.08
N GLN A 300 -24.44 8.99 4.06
CA GLN A 300 -23.99 10.28 3.53
C GLN A 300 -24.25 10.39 2.03
N PHE A 301 -24.08 9.32 1.26
CA PHE A 301 -24.42 9.32 -0.16
C PHE A 301 -25.93 9.49 -0.40
N SER A 302 -26.78 8.79 0.34
CA SER A 302 -28.24 8.98 0.26
C SER A 302 -28.65 10.43 0.59
N ARG A 303 -28.02 11.03 1.60
CA ARG A 303 -28.22 12.44 1.94
C ARG A 303 -27.75 13.36 0.82
N PHE A 304 -26.55 13.13 0.27
CA PHE A 304 -26.00 13.89 -0.84
C PHE A 304 -26.92 13.91 -2.07
N LEU A 305 -27.47 12.75 -2.46
CA LEU A 305 -28.42 12.66 -3.58
C LEU A 305 -29.69 13.49 -3.31
N ARG A 306 -30.21 13.43 -2.09
CA ARG A 306 -31.40 14.18 -1.66
C ARG A 306 -31.16 15.69 -1.66
N ASP A 307 -30.01 16.13 -1.18
CA ASP A 307 -29.73 17.56 -1.04
C ASP A 307 -29.36 18.18 -2.40
N THR A 308 -28.69 17.42 -3.27
CA THR A 308 -28.11 17.93 -4.54
C THR A 308 -29.00 17.72 -5.75
N PHE A 309 -29.67 16.56 -5.87
CA PHE A 309 -30.32 16.15 -7.12
C PHE A 309 -31.85 16.06 -7.05
N ARG A 310 -32.45 15.94 -5.86
CA ARG A 310 -33.93 15.98 -5.72
C ARG A 310 -34.57 17.33 -6.07
N PRO A 311 -34.01 18.51 -5.71
CA PRO A 311 -34.63 19.78 -6.07
C PRO A 311 -34.79 19.95 -7.60
N ALA A 312 -33.91 19.34 -8.40
CA ALA A 312 -33.97 19.36 -9.86
C ALA A 312 -34.94 18.32 -10.46
N ALA A 313 -35.35 17.30 -9.70
CA ALA A 313 -36.23 16.22 -10.14
C ALA A 313 -37.72 16.54 -9.97
N GLN A 314 -38.09 17.39 -9.00
CA GLN A 314 -39.49 17.73 -8.68
C GLN A 314 -40.26 18.50 -9.79
N GLY A 315 -39.60 18.87 -10.90
CA GLY A 315 -40.22 19.49 -12.07
C GLY A 315 -40.21 18.63 -13.34
N ARG A 316 -39.80 17.36 -13.27
CA ARG A 316 -39.56 16.49 -14.43
C ARG A 316 -40.66 15.41 -14.53
N THR A 317 -41.40 15.35 -15.65
CA THR A 317 -42.38 14.29 -15.93
C THR A 317 -41.78 13.19 -16.83
N GLY A 318 -42.11 11.92 -16.57
CA GLY A 318 -41.71 10.76 -17.41
C GLY A 318 -40.28 10.24 -17.17
N GLU A 319 -39.57 9.78 -18.22
CA GLU A 319 -38.17 9.27 -18.13
C GLU A 319 -37.17 10.27 -17.50
N LYS A 320 -37.55 11.55 -17.38
CA LYS A 320 -36.77 12.60 -16.73
C LYS A 320 -36.80 12.53 -15.20
N GLU A 321 -37.61 11.67 -14.60
CA GLU A 321 -37.74 11.52 -13.13
C GLU A 321 -36.62 10.64 -12.52
N ARG A 322 -35.91 9.86 -13.35
CA ARG A 322 -34.79 9.02 -12.89
C ARG A 322 -33.50 9.80 -12.83
N ILE A 323 -32.74 9.61 -11.75
CA ILE A 323 -31.35 10.08 -11.68
C ILE A 323 -30.49 9.18 -12.56
N LYS A 324 -29.83 9.74 -13.57
CA LYS A 324 -28.98 9.02 -14.52
C LYS A 324 -27.53 9.04 -14.05
N ILE A 325 -26.99 7.86 -13.80
CA ILE A 325 -25.68 7.66 -13.19
C ILE A 325 -24.80 6.87 -14.15
N LEU A 326 -23.61 7.37 -14.46
CA LEU A 326 -22.55 6.60 -15.12
C LEU A 326 -21.57 6.08 -14.08
N THR A 327 -21.18 4.81 -14.19
CA THR A 327 -20.13 4.20 -13.36
C THR A 327 -19.34 3.17 -14.17
N LEU A 328 -18.23 2.72 -13.59
CA LEU A 328 -17.42 1.62 -14.10
C LEU A 328 -16.93 0.75 -12.95
N SER A 329 -16.35 -0.39 -13.30
CA SER A 329 -15.79 -1.39 -12.40
C SER A 329 -16.81 -1.99 -11.43
N SER A 330 -16.33 -2.70 -10.41
CA SER A 330 -17.14 -3.29 -9.35
C SER A 330 -16.73 -2.73 -7.99
N SER A 331 -17.36 -1.62 -7.60
CA SER A 331 -17.14 -1.02 -6.28
C SER A 331 -18.20 -1.50 -5.28
N SER A 332 -17.76 -2.19 -4.23
CA SER A 332 -18.64 -2.63 -3.13
C SER A 332 -19.21 -1.45 -2.33
N THR A 333 -18.45 -0.37 -2.18
CA THR A 333 -18.90 0.88 -1.56
C THR A 333 -20.03 1.52 -2.38
N ILE A 334 -19.88 1.61 -3.70
CA ILE A 334 -20.94 2.12 -4.60
C ILE A 334 -22.17 1.22 -4.57
N LYS A 335 -21.99 -0.12 -4.63
CA LYS A 335 -23.10 -1.08 -4.57
C LYS A 335 -23.97 -0.83 -3.34
N THR A 336 -23.35 -0.81 -2.17
CA THR A 336 -24.03 -0.65 -0.89
C THR A 336 -24.68 0.73 -0.79
N ALA A 337 -24.04 1.77 -1.31
CA ALA A 337 -24.57 3.13 -1.30
C ALA A 337 -25.82 3.29 -2.20
N ILE A 338 -25.83 2.68 -3.39
CA ILE A 338 -26.99 2.67 -4.29
C ILE A 338 -28.17 1.94 -3.65
N LEU A 339 -27.94 0.72 -3.15
CA LEU A 339 -29.00 -0.08 -2.52
C LEU A 339 -29.59 0.64 -1.30
N HIS A 340 -28.72 1.17 -0.43
CA HIS A 340 -29.17 1.94 0.73
C HIS A 340 -29.96 3.20 0.33
N ALA A 341 -29.55 3.91 -0.71
CA ALA A 341 -30.28 5.09 -1.17
C ALA A 341 -31.69 4.73 -1.69
N LEU A 342 -31.82 3.62 -2.42
CA LEU A 342 -33.12 3.10 -2.89
C LEU A 342 -33.99 2.60 -1.73
N ASP A 343 -33.39 2.05 -0.66
CA ASP A 343 -34.09 1.59 0.53
C ASP A 343 -34.59 2.73 1.41
N ALA A 344 -33.77 3.77 1.56
CA ALA A 344 -34.08 4.93 2.38
C ALA A 344 -35.14 5.85 1.76
N ASP A 345 -35.42 5.71 0.47
CA ASP A 345 -36.32 6.58 -0.28
C ASP A 345 -37.12 5.82 -1.35
N GLY A 346 -38.37 5.48 -1.02
CA GLY A 346 -39.26 4.74 -1.92
C GLY A 346 -39.65 5.48 -3.21
N SER A 347 -39.51 6.81 -3.26
CA SER A 347 -39.79 7.59 -4.48
C SER A 347 -38.54 7.79 -5.36
N LEU A 348 -37.37 7.33 -4.92
CA LEU A 348 -36.14 7.46 -5.69
C LEU A 348 -36.11 6.40 -6.79
N SER A 349 -35.86 6.85 -8.02
CA SER A 349 -35.62 5.99 -9.18
C SER A 349 -34.30 6.36 -9.85
N MET A 350 -33.58 5.35 -10.33
CA MET A 350 -32.26 5.49 -10.92
C MET A 350 -32.15 4.77 -12.27
N GLU A 351 -31.33 5.32 -13.15
CA GLU A 351 -30.79 4.62 -14.31
C GLU A 351 -29.28 4.54 -14.16
N LEU A 352 -28.75 3.34 -14.01
CA LEU A 352 -27.33 3.06 -13.84
C LEU A 352 -26.74 2.57 -15.16
N ARG A 353 -25.83 3.36 -15.70
CA ARG A 353 -25.09 3.08 -16.92
C ARG A 353 -23.70 2.61 -16.53
N ILE A 354 -23.39 1.36 -16.85
CA ILE A 354 -22.20 0.67 -16.39
C ILE A 354 -21.30 0.40 -17.60
N LEU A 355 -20.05 0.85 -17.52
CA LEU A 355 -18.99 0.43 -18.43
C LEU A 355 -18.45 -0.94 -17.99
N GLU A 356 -18.34 -1.89 -18.92
CA GLU A 356 -18.00 -3.29 -18.62
C GLU A 356 -16.67 -3.46 -17.88
N SER A 357 -15.70 -2.57 -18.09
CA SER A 357 -14.36 -2.53 -17.46
C SER A 357 -13.48 -3.72 -17.85
N ARG A 358 -12.92 -3.66 -19.05
CA ARG A 358 -11.93 -4.63 -19.52
C ARG A 358 -10.62 -4.52 -18.72
N PRO A 359 -9.83 -5.60 -18.59
CA PRO A 359 -10.03 -6.92 -19.20
C PRO A 359 -10.96 -7.87 -18.47
N LEU A 360 -11.14 -7.71 -17.15
CA LEU A 360 -11.84 -8.68 -16.29
C LEU A 360 -13.36 -8.52 -16.30
N ASN A 361 -13.87 -7.46 -16.94
CA ASN A 361 -15.29 -7.17 -17.07
C ASN A 361 -15.97 -6.95 -15.71
N GLU A 362 -15.29 -6.27 -14.78
CA GLU A 362 -15.81 -6.09 -13.42
C GLU A 362 -17.16 -5.36 -13.38
N GLY A 363 -17.44 -4.46 -14.35
CA GLY A 363 -18.74 -3.80 -14.48
C GLY A 363 -19.88 -4.79 -14.76
N VAL A 364 -19.61 -5.90 -15.45
CA VAL A 364 -20.57 -6.98 -15.66
C VAL A 364 -20.86 -7.70 -14.33
N SER A 365 -19.83 -8.00 -13.56
CA SER A 365 -19.98 -8.59 -12.22
C SER A 365 -20.76 -7.66 -11.28
N PHE A 366 -20.55 -6.36 -11.39
CA PHE A 366 -21.29 -5.36 -10.63
C PHE A 366 -22.78 -5.32 -11.00
N ALA A 367 -23.10 -5.34 -12.30
CA ALA A 367 -24.48 -5.46 -12.78
C ALA A 367 -25.14 -6.75 -12.27
N ASN A 368 -24.43 -7.88 -12.36
CA ASN A 368 -24.92 -9.17 -11.88
C ASN A 368 -25.21 -9.16 -10.37
N ALA A 369 -24.31 -8.57 -9.57
CA ALA A 369 -24.50 -8.47 -8.12
C ALA A 369 -25.75 -7.64 -7.74
N LEU A 370 -26.09 -6.60 -8.52
CA LEU A 370 -27.31 -5.81 -8.31
C LEU A 370 -28.57 -6.60 -8.70
N THR A 371 -28.51 -7.37 -9.79
CA THR A 371 -29.64 -8.20 -10.21
C THR A 371 -29.88 -9.41 -9.31
N GLU A 372 -28.81 -10.04 -8.79
CA GLU A 372 -28.90 -11.09 -7.77
C GLU A 372 -29.56 -10.56 -6.49
N GLU A 373 -29.17 -9.36 -6.07
CA GLU A 373 -29.77 -8.70 -4.91
C GLU A 373 -31.26 -8.39 -5.13
N ALA A 374 -31.63 -7.93 -6.33
CA ALA A 374 -33.03 -7.72 -6.70
C ALA A 374 -33.81 -9.04 -6.65
N GLN A 375 -33.27 -10.10 -7.26
CA GLN A 375 -33.88 -11.45 -7.25
C GLN A 375 -34.05 -11.98 -5.83
N ARG A 376 -33.01 -11.86 -4.99
CA ARG A 376 -33.04 -12.29 -3.59
C ARG A 376 -34.15 -11.59 -2.80
N ARG A 377 -34.47 -10.33 -3.11
CA ARG A 377 -35.57 -9.59 -2.45
C ARG A 377 -36.96 -10.11 -2.84
N HIS A 378 -37.10 -10.81 -3.98
CA HIS A 378 -38.34 -11.49 -4.38
C HIS A 378 -38.52 -12.86 -3.70
N GLU A 379 -37.50 -13.39 -3.03
CA GLU A 379 -37.59 -14.70 -2.37
C GLU A 379 -38.52 -14.66 -1.13
N PRO A 380 -39.26 -15.74 -0.86
CA PRO A 380 -40.13 -15.80 0.32
C PRO A 380 -39.35 -15.60 1.62
N GLY A 381 -39.76 -14.62 2.43
CA GLY A 381 -39.13 -14.29 3.71
C GLY A 381 -37.93 -13.33 3.61
N ALA A 382 -37.60 -12.84 2.41
CA ALA A 382 -36.62 -11.78 2.24
C ALA A 382 -37.10 -10.46 2.87
N THR A 383 -36.14 -9.62 3.28
CA THR A 383 -36.38 -8.28 3.84
C THR A 383 -35.88 -7.20 2.89
N GLY A 384 -36.53 -6.04 2.92
CA GLY A 384 -36.21 -4.87 2.10
C GLY A 384 -37.23 -4.61 0.98
N PRO A 385 -37.34 -3.37 0.48
CA PRO A 385 -38.24 -3.04 -0.61
C PRO A 385 -37.75 -3.62 -1.94
N PHE A 386 -38.67 -3.88 -2.87
CA PHE A 386 -38.31 -4.17 -4.26
C PHE A 386 -37.59 -2.96 -4.90
N ILE A 387 -36.71 -3.28 -5.84
CA ILE A 387 -35.84 -2.28 -6.50
C ILE A 387 -35.86 -2.38 -8.02
N ASP A 388 -36.35 -3.49 -8.59
CA ASP A 388 -36.33 -3.78 -10.03
C ASP A 388 -37.24 -2.85 -10.86
N ASP A 389 -38.27 -2.25 -10.25
CA ASP A 389 -39.10 -1.22 -10.86
C ASP A 389 -38.43 0.16 -10.89
N ARG A 390 -37.58 0.44 -9.89
CA ARG A 390 -36.94 1.74 -9.65
C ARG A 390 -35.48 1.82 -10.11
N LEU A 391 -34.81 0.70 -10.35
CA LEU A 391 -33.43 0.62 -10.81
C LEU A 391 -33.36 0.04 -12.24
N ARG A 392 -33.08 0.90 -13.23
CA ARG A 392 -32.77 0.45 -14.59
C ARG A 392 -31.26 0.34 -14.76
N ILE A 393 -30.79 -0.76 -15.31
CA ILE A 393 -29.37 -0.99 -15.60
C ILE A 393 -29.15 -1.00 -17.11
N VAL A 394 -28.15 -0.26 -17.58
CA VAL A 394 -27.66 -0.26 -18.97
C VAL A 394 -26.17 -0.60 -18.92
N LEU A 395 -25.78 -1.68 -19.57
CA LEU A 395 -24.39 -2.15 -19.62
C LEU A 395 -23.85 -1.99 -21.05
N ALA A 396 -22.64 -1.43 -21.20
CA ALA A 396 -21.98 -1.34 -22.50
C ALA A 396 -20.45 -1.43 -22.37
N SER A 397 -19.79 -1.55 -23.51
CA SER A 397 -18.32 -1.55 -23.57
C SER A 397 -17.72 -0.22 -23.11
N ASP A 398 -16.47 -0.26 -22.65
CA ASP A 398 -15.75 0.94 -22.21
C ASP A 398 -15.65 2.00 -23.33
N ALA A 399 -15.51 1.57 -24.58
CA ALA A 399 -15.51 2.42 -25.77
C ALA A 399 -16.82 3.21 -25.97
N SER A 400 -17.91 2.76 -25.35
CA SER A 400 -19.23 3.40 -25.43
C SER A 400 -19.41 4.54 -24.42
N VAL A 401 -18.36 4.92 -23.65
CA VAL A 401 -18.42 5.98 -22.63
C VAL A 401 -19.05 7.29 -23.14
N GLY A 402 -18.74 7.72 -24.36
CA GLY A 402 -19.33 8.93 -24.96
C GLY A 402 -20.82 8.79 -25.26
N VAL A 403 -21.28 7.58 -25.63
CA VAL A 403 -22.69 7.28 -25.87
C VAL A 403 -23.44 7.23 -24.54
N LEU A 404 -22.92 6.52 -23.55
CA LEU A 404 -23.52 6.38 -22.23
C LEU A 404 -23.47 7.67 -21.39
N SER A 405 -22.58 8.61 -21.72
CA SER A 405 -22.50 9.91 -21.06
C SER A 405 -23.62 10.89 -21.43
N LYS A 406 -24.43 10.60 -22.46
CA LYS A 406 -25.48 11.54 -22.91
C LYS A 406 -26.54 11.77 -21.85
N ASP A 407 -26.77 13.01 -21.44
CA ASP A 407 -27.78 13.38 -20.44
C ASP A 407 -27.61 12.70 -19.06
N VAL A 408 -26.39 12.29 -18.68
CA VAL A 408 -26.13 11.79 -17.32
C VAL A 408 -26.16 12.96 -16.33
N ASP A 409 -26.77 12.75 -15.16
CA ASP A 409 -26.77 13.75 -14.08
C ASP A 409 -25.46 13.66 -13.27
N LEU A 410 -24.93 12.44 -13.07
CA LEU A 410 -23.67 12.22 -12.37
C LEU A 410 -22.85 11.04 -12.91
N VAL A 411 -21.54 11.17 -12.76
CA VAL A 411 -20.56 10.07 -12.84
C VAL A 411 -20.16 9.74 -11.41
N ILE A 412 -20.30 8.48 -11.01
CA ILE A 412 -19.79 8.01 -9.72
C ILE A 412 -18.57 7.13 -9.95
N ILE A 413 -17.52 7.39 -9.18
CA ILE A 413 -16.31 6.59 -9.16
C ILE A 413 -15.98 6.20 -7.71
N GLY A 414 -15.35 5.04 -7.55
CA GLY A 414 -14.72 4.67 -6.30
C GLY A 414 -13.36 5.35 -6.14
N ALA A 415 -12.62 4.91 -5.12
CA ALA A 415 -11.20 5.22 -5.01
C ALA A 415 -10.45 4.02 -4.44
N ASP A 416 -9.32 3.71 -5.05
CA ASP A 416 -8.30 2.83 -4.47
C ASP A 416 -7.32 3.64 -3.64
N ARG A 417 -7.04 4.87 -4.08
CA ARG A 417 -6.20 5.84 -3.38
C ARG A 417 -6.64 7.27 -3.70
N ILE A 418 -6.56 8.16 -2.72
CA ILE A 418 -6.77 9.61 -2.89
C ILE A 418 -5.49 10.34 -2.50
N SER A 419 -4.95 11.18 -3.38
CA SER A 419 -3.74 11.97 -3.13
C SER A 419 -4.01 13.09 -2.11
N GLU A 420 -2.95 13.72 -1.57
CA GLU A 420 -3.11 14.89 -0.70
C GLU A 420 -3.76 16.10 -1.41
N ALA A 421 -3.68 16.14 -2.74
CA ALA A 421 -4.27 17.17 -3.57
C ALA A 421 -5.74 16.87 -3.93
N GLY A 422 -6.20 15.64 -3.67
CA GLY A 422 -7.53 15.16 -4.03
C GLY A 422 -7.59 14.39 -5.34
N ASP A 423 -6.47 14.10 -6.00
CA ASP A 423 -6.49 13.23 -7.18
C ASP A 423 -6.95 11.83 -6.76
N VAL A 424 -7.77 11.19 -7.58
CA VAL A 424 -8.34 9.86 -7.26
C VAL A 424 -7.74 8.83 -8.19
N SER A 425 -7.02 7.86 -7.63
CA SER A 425 -6.63 6.64 -8.31
C SER A 425 -7.78 5.66 -8.23
N ASN A 426 -8.32 5.26 -9.38
CA ASN A 426 -9.39 4.27 -9.50
C ASN A 426 -9.20 3.46 -10.79
N LYS A 427 -10.04 2.45 -11.03
CA LYS A 427 -9.97 1.60 -12.23
C LYS A 427 -9.79 2.40 -13.51
N THR A 428 -8.88 1.97 -14.38
CA THR A 428 -8.69 2.50 -15.73
C THR A 428 -10.01 2.60 -16.48
N GLY A 429 -10.24 3.74 -17.14
CA GLY A 429 -11.53 4.19 -17.67
C GLY A 429 -12.18 5.31 -16.84
N SER A 430 -11.78 5.51 -15.58
CA SER A 430 -12.32 6.55 -14.68
C SER A 430 -12.04 7.97 -15.17
N LEU A 431 -10.82 8.23 -15.67
CA LEU A 431 -10.46 9.55 -16.20
C LEU A 431 -11.24 9.84 -17.47
N ALA A 432 -11.34 8.84 -18.36
CA ALA A 432 -12.14 8.95 -19.58
C ALA A 432 -13.62 9.23 -19.24
N ALA A 433 -14.21 8.51 -18.28
CA ALA A 433 -15.57 8.74 -17.82
C ALA A 433 -15.76 10.19 -17.30
N ALA A 434 -14.88 10.66 -16.41
CA ALA A 434 -14.98 12.01 -15.87
C ALA A 434 -14.88 13.11 -16.95
N LEU A 435 -13.88 13.00 -17.84
CA LEU A 435 -13.65 13.99 -18.90
C LEU A 435 -14.76 13.97 -19.97
N ILE A 436 -15.08 12.78 -20.48
CA ILE A 436 -16.03 12.63 -21.58
C ILE A 436 -17.43 12.96 -21.11
N SER A 437 -17.84 12.58 -19.89
CA SER A 437 -19.15 12.97 -19.36
C SER A 437 -19.28 14.48 -19.21
N LYS A 438 -18.27 15.17 -18.66
CA LYS A 438 -18.27 16.64 -18.62
C LYS A 438 -18.34 17.24 -20.03
N ALA A 439 -17.57 16.72 -21.00
CA ALA A 439 -17.60 17.23 -22.36
C ALA A 439 -18.95 17.02 -23.07
N VAL A 440 -19.51 15.81 -23.00
CA VAL A 440 -20.77 15.42 -23.66
C VAL A 440 -21.98 16.15 -23.06
N THR A 441 -21.93 16.45 -21.75
CA THR A 441 -23.01 17.17 -21.05
C THR A 441 -22.78 18.68 -20.95
N ASN A 442 -21.77 19.22 -21.65
CA ASN A 442 -21.40 20.64 -21.55
C ASN A 442 -21.16 21.11 -20.10
N GLY A 443 -20.59 20.24 -19.27
CA GLY A 443 -20.22 20.50 -17.89
C GLY A 443 -21.34 20.30 -16.86
N THR A 444 -22.54 19.88 -17.25
CA THR A 444 -23.65 19.71 -16.30
C THR A 444 -23.58 18.42 -15.49
N ALA A 445 -22.88 17.38 -15.97
CA ALA A 445 -22.66 16.16 -15.20
C ALA A 445 -21.69 16.43 -14.04
N ALA A 446 -22.10 16.04 -12.83
CA ALA A 446 -21.23 16.06 -11.66
C ALA A 446 -20.40 14.78 -11.56
N VAL A 447 -19.11 14.89 -11.27
CA VAL A 447 -18.23 13.76 -11.00
C VAL A 447 -18.08 13.62 -9.48
N VAL A 448 -18.48 12.47 -8.95
CA VAL A 448 -18.55 12.20 -7.51
C VAL A 448 -17.68 10.99 -7.18
N CYS A 449 -16.68 11.21 -6.34
CA CYS A 449 -15.90 10.14 -5.73
C CYS A 449 -16.61 9.67 -4.46
N ILE A 450 -16.97 8.38 -4.39
CA ILE A 450 -17.57 7.76 -3.20
C ILE A 450 -16.55 6.79 -2.60
N SER A 451 -16.07 7.09 -1.40
CA SER A 451 -15.03 6.29 -0.76
C SER A 451 -14.98 6.51 0.74
N GLU A 452 -14.55 5.51 1.49
CA GLU A 452 -14.12 5.66 2.87
C GLU A 452 -12.90 6.60 2.94
N SER A 453 -12.84 7.46 3.97
CA SER A 453 -11.74 8.41 4.09
C SER A 453 -10.37 7.75 4.35
N GLU A 454 -10.37 6.46 4.65
CA GLU A 454 -9.15 5.65 4.80
C GLU A 454 -8.32 5.53 3.52
N LYS A 455 -8.93 5.76 2.34
CA LYS A 455 -8.23 5.75 1.05
C LYS A 455 -7.35 6.98 0.84
N ILE A 456 -7.47 7.99 1.69
CA ILE A 456 -6.61 9.17 1.65
C ILE A 456 -5.19 8.77 2.04
N ALA A 457 -4.27 9.03 1.13
CA ALA A 457 -2.85 8.74 1.30
C ALA A 457 -2.16 9.77 2.20
N VAL A 458 -0.99 9.39 2.71
CA VAL A 458 0.00 10.34 3.24
C VAL A 458 0.48 11.32 2.16
N PRO A 459 1.04 12.48 2.55
CA PRO A 459 1.65 13.44 1.63
C PRO A 459 2.63 12.81 0.67
N GLY A 460 2.53 13.20 -0.60
CA GLY A 460 3.27 12.64 -1.72
C GLY A 460 2.53 12.92 -3.03
N ALA A 461 3.27 13.04 -4.13
CA ALA A 461 2.64 13.30 -5.41
C ALA A 461 1.96 12.03 -5.94
N ALA A 462 0.88 12.18 -6.70
CA ALA A 462 0.25 11.07 -7.42
C ALA A 462 1.27 10.32 -8.31
N ALA A 463 2.21 11.06 -8.91
CA ALA A 463 3.29 10.52 -9.74
C ALA A 463 4.32 9.66 -8.97
N ASP A 464 4.36 9.73 -7.64
CA ASP A 464 5.22 8.88 -6.81
C ASP A 464 4.64 7.46 -6.64
N HIS A 465 3.42 7.24 -7.15
CA HIS A 465 2.73 5.96 -7.19
C HIS A 465 2.57 5.52 -8.65
N PRO A 466 3.53 4.75 -9.20
CA PRO A 466 3.51 4.37 -10.60
C PRO A 466 2.31 3.49 -10.93
N GLU A 467 1.94 3.50 -12.21
CA GLU A 467 0.91 2.65 -12.79
C GLU A 467 1.18 1.17 -12.49
N GLU A 468 0.14 0.46 -12.06
CA GLU A 468 0.22 -0.98 -11.81
C GLU A 468 -0.04 -1.75 -13.11
N ASP A 469 1.05 -2.22 -13.73
CA ASP A 469 1.01 -3.08 -14.92
C ASP A 469 0.82 -4.54 -14.46
N ASN A 470 -0.37 -5.08 -14.68
CA ASN A 470 -0.77 -6.43 -14.28
C ASN A 470 -0.46 -7.46 -15.38
N ASP A 471 -0.84 -8.72 -15.14
CA ASP A 471 -0.58 -9.80 -16.11
C ASP A 471 -1.22 -9.48 -17.47
N LYS A 472 -0.38 -9.42 -18.51
CA LYS A 472 -0.76 -9.13 -19.89
C LYS A 472 -1.70 -10.22 -20.44
N THR A 473 -1.65 -11.43 -19.88
CA THR A 473 -2.50 -12.55 -20.32
C THR A 473 -3.99 -12.27 -20.12
N GLU A 474 -4.36 -11.47 -19.13
CA GLU A 474 -5.75 -11.07 -18.88
C GLU A 474 -6.34 -10.32 -20.07
N LEU A 475 -5.56 -9.41 -20.68
CA LEU A 475 -5.94 -8.74 -21.91
C LEU A 475 -5.90 -9.70 -23.09
N THR A 476 -4.79 -10.40 -23.30
CA THR A 476 -4.56 -11.16 -24.53
C THR A 476 -5.48 -12.37 -24.67
N SER A 477 -5.92 -12.97 -23.56
CA SER A 477 -6.81 -14.15 -23.54
C SER A 477 -8.12 -13.94 -24.31
N SER A 478 -8.56 -12.68 -24.40
CA SER A 478 -9.84 -12.28 -24.97
C SER A 478 -9.76 -11.75 -26.41
N TRP A 479 -8.55 -11.56 -26.96
CA TRP A 479 -8.36 -11.02 -28.32
C TRP A 479 -8.65 -12.05 -29.43
N GLY A 480 -9.05 -13.26 -29.07
CA GLY A 480 -9.01 -14.43 -29.96
C GLY A 480 -7.57 -14.93 -30.13
N LYS A 481 -7.38 -15.98 -30.94
CA LYS A 481 -6.04 -16.52 -31.27
C LYS A 481 -5.57 -16.03 -32.64
N PRO A 482 -5.20 -14.75 -32.85
CA PRO A 482 -4.41 -14.42 -34.03
C PRO A 482 -3.06 -15.15 -33.89
N GLN A 483 -2.57 -15.81 -34.96
CA GLN A 483 -1.17 -16.20 -34.98
C GLN A 483 -0.35 -14.90 -34.93
N PRO A 484 0.42 -14.64 -33.86
CA PRO A 484 1.24 -13.45 -33.82
C PRO A 484 2.25 -13.53 -34.96
N ALA A 485 2.47 -12.42 -35.65
CA ALA A 485 3.57 -12.32 -36.60
C ALA A 485 4.89 -12.60 -35.86
N ALA A 486 5.91 -13.10 -36.56
CA ALA A 486 7.20 -13.45 -35.95
C ALA A 486 7.86 -12.28 -35.20
N LEU A 487 7.56 -11.03 -35.58
CA LEU A 487 8.09 -9.82 -34.95
C LEU A 487 7.20 -9.25 -33.83
N TRP A 488 6.14 -9.95 -33.42
CA TRP A 488 5.18 -9.43 -32.44
C TRP A 488 5.85 -9.02 -31.13
N ASP A 489 6.64 -9.90 -30.53
CA ASP A 489 7.29 -9.65 -29.25
C ASP A 489 8.41 -8.59 -29.35
N GLU A 490 8.95 -8.36 -30.56
CA GLU A 490 9.95 -7.33 -30.83
C GLU A 490 9.32 -5.93 -30.99
N MET A 491 8.11 -5.86 -31.55
CA MET A 491 7.47 -4.60 -31.93
C MET A 491 6.36 -4.15 -30.98
N ILE A 492 5.76 -5.07 -30.23
CA ILE A 492 4.54 -4.82 -29.45
C ILE A 492 4.83 -4.97 -27.96
N THR A 493 4.60 -3.89 -27.23
CA THR A 493 4.52 -3.94 -25.76
C THR A 493 3.06 -3.90 -25.35
N VAL A 494 2.55 -5.02 -24.85
CA VAL A 494 1.23 -5.07 -24.18
C VAL A 494 1.38 -4.50 -22.77
N ARG A 495 0.47 -3.62 -22.37
CA ARG A 495 0.37 -3.03 -21.02
C ARG A 495 -1.03 -3.24 -20.47
N ASN A 496 -1.14 -3.76 -19.24
CA ASN A 496 -2.40 -3.99 -18.54
C ASN A 496 -2.46 -3.09 -17.30
N VAL A 497 -2.67 -1.79 -17.52
CA VAL A 497 -2.72 -0.80 -16.44
C VAL A 497 -4.07 -0.88 -15.73
N TYR A 498 -4.08 -1.25 -14.46
CA TYR A 498 -5.31 -1.42 -13.68
C TYR A 498 -5.92 -0.13 -13.18
N PHE A 499 -5.08 0.83 -12.79
CA PHE A 499 -5.50 2.06 -12.14
C PHE A 499 -4.93 3.26 -12.86
N GLU A 500 -5.74 4.32 -12.92
CA GLU A 500 -5.34 5.61 -13.43
C GLU A 500 -5.76 6.73 -12.47
N TRP A 501 -5.10 7.88 -12.58
CA TRP A 501 -5.40 9.05 -11.76
C TRP A 501 -6.42 9.95 -12.46
N VAL A 502 -7.48 10.29 -11.75
CA VAL A 502 -8.42 11.37 -12.07
C VAL A 502 -7.98 12.62 -11.31
N PRO A 503 -7.49 13.68 -12.00
CA PRO A 503 -7.07 14.91 -11.35
C PRO A 503 -8.20 15.56 -10.55
N ALA A 504 -7.88 16.14 -9.40
CA ALA A 504 -8.85 16.77 -8.49
C ALA A 504 -9.75 17.81 -9.18
N GLN A 505 -9.24 18.52 -10.20
CA GLN A 505 -10.00 19.51 -10.98
C GLN A 505 -11.19 18.92 -11.77
N HIS A 506 -11.22 17.61 -11.95
CA HIS A 506 -12.30 16.90 -12.64
C HIS A 506 -13.28 16.23 -11.68
N ILE A 507 -13.09 16.37 -10.36
CA ILE A 507 -13.94 15.79 -9.33
C ILE A 507 -14.67 16.92 -8.62
N ASP A 508 -16.01 16.87 -8.62
CA ASP A 508 -16.83 17.92 -8.03
C ASP A 508 -17.10 17.66 -6.53
N TYR A 509 -17.22 16.38 -6.13
CA TYR A 509 -17.56 16.00 -4.76
C TYR A 509 -16.82 14.73 -4.30
N TYR A 510 -16.40 14.72 -3.03
CA TYR A 510 -15.85 13.55 -2.35
C TYR A 510 -16.78 13.16 -1.22
N VAL A 511 -17.52 12.06 -1.34
CA VAL A 511 -18.47 11.59 -0.34
C VAL A 511 -17.85 10.46 0.47
N CYS A 512 -17.75 10.66 1.78
CA CYS A 512 -17.22 9.69 2.75
C CYS A 512 -18.14 9.57 3.98
N GLU A 513 -17.72 8.81 4.99
CA GLU A 513 -18.45 8.56 6.23
C GLU A 513 -18.74 9.85 7.04
N ASP A 514 -17.87 10.85 6.93
CA ASP A 514 -18.01 12.14 7.62
C ASP A 514 -18.78 13.18 6.80
N GLY A 515 -19.32 12.79 5.64
CA GLY A 515 -20.03 13.67 4.71
C GLY A 515 -19.21 14.02 3.48
N THR A 516 -19.52 15.16 2.87
CA THR A 516 -18.82 15.64 1.67
C THR A 516 -17.56 16.42 2.05
N LEU A 517 -16.41 15.97 1.57
CA LEU A 517 -15.11 16.59 1.83
C LEU A 517 -14.72 17.58 0.74
N SER A 518 -14.08 18.67 1.14
CA SER A 518 -13.31 19.53 0.25
C SER A 518 -11.88 19.00 0.06
N THR A 519 -11.18 19.50 -0.96
CA THR A 519 -9.74 19.23 -1.14
C THR A 519 -8.89 19.73 0.03
N GLN A 520 -9.35 20.78 0.75
CA GLN A 520 -8.71 21.25 1.97
C GLN A 520 -8.86 20.24 3.11
N ASP A 521 -10.04 19.63 3.27
CA ASP A 521 -10.28 18.57 4.26
C ASP A 521 -9.41 17.35 3.95
N ILE A 522 -9.32 16.95 2.68
CA ILE A 522 -8.45 15.85 2.22
C ILE A 522 -7.00 16.13 2.58
N ARG A 523 -6.48 17.32 2.28
CA ARG A 523 -5.11 17.71 2.62
C ARG A 523 -4.86 17.67 4.13
N GLN A 524 -5.81 18.15 4.93
CA GLN A 524 -5.69 18.12 6.39
C GLN A 524 -5.67 16.68 6.92
N ARG A 525 -6.53 15.81 6.38
CA ARG A 525 -6.54 14.37 6.73
C ARG A 525 -5.25 13.69 6.34
N SER A 526 -4.76 13.91 5.12
CA SER A 526 -3.49 13.38 4.64
C SER A 526 -2.34 13.70 5.61
N LYS A 527 -2.25 14.96 6.06
CA LYS A 527 -1.26 15.38 7.06
C LYS A 527 -1.43 14.67 8.41
N ARG A 528 -2.66 14.54 8.92
CA ARG A 528 -2.93 13.82 10.18
C ARG A 528 -2.55 12.33 10.08
N ILE A 529 -2.80 11.71 8.93
CA ILE A 529 -2.42 10.31 8.67
C ILE A 529 -0.90 10.19 8.68
N TYR A 530 -0.17 11.11 8.06
CA TYR A 530 1.30 11.15 8.11
C TYR A 530 1.84 11.27 9.54
N GLU A 531 1.30 12.19 10.34
CA GLU A 531 1.68 12.37 11.74
C GLU A 531 1.41 11.10 12.55
N MET A 532 0.22 10.49 12.39
CA MET A 532 -0.15 9.24 13.04
C MET A 532 0.77 8.08 12.64
N MET A 533 1.03 7.91 11.35
CA MET A 533 1.89 6.83 10.86
C MET A 533 3.31 6.93 11.42
N ASN A 534 3.87 8.15 11.47
CA ASN A 534 5.15 8.37 12.13
C ASN A 534 5.08 8.04 13.63
N GLU A 535 4.04 8.50 14.33
CA GLU A 535 3.86 8.23 15.77
C GLU A 535 3.82 6.73 16.09
N VAL A 536 3.09 5.94 15.30
CA VAL A 536 2.83 4.52 15.61
C VAL A 536 3.91 3.57 15.09
N PHE A 537 4.62 3.93 14.02
CA PHE A 537 5.66 3.08 13.43
C PHE A 537 7.09 3.56 13.74
N THR A 538 7.27 4.54 14.62
CA THR A 538 8.58 4.83 15.20
C THR A 538 9.00 3.67 16.13
N VAL A 539 9.67 2.66 15.59
CA VAL A 539 10.05 1.45 16.35
C VAL A 539 11.36 1.64 17.13
N GLU A 540 12.33 2.40 16.60
CA GLU A 540 13.64 2.60 17.24
C GLU A 540 14.12 4.07 17.15
N GLN A 541 14.42 4.67 18.31
CA GLN A 541 15.12 5.95 18.48
C GLN A 541 14.57 7.20 17.75
N GLY A 542 13.25 7.31 17.53
CA GLY A 542 12.64 8.59 17.12
C GLY A 542 12.63 8.87 15.62
N LEU A 543 12.71 7.82 14.80
CA LEU A 543 12.65 7.94 13.35
C LEU A 543 11.23 7.97 12.78
N ASN A 544 10.95 9.01 12.00
CA ASN A 544 9.79 9.05 11.11
C ASN A 544 9.98 8.02 9.98
N ILE A 545 8.96 7.20 9.72
CA ILE A 545 8.95 6.23 8.60
C ILE A 545 8.85 6.90 7.22
N PHE A 546 8.56 8.20 7.21
CA PHE A 546 8.62 9.05 6.03
C PHE A 546 9.63 10.17 6.25
N GLU A 547 10.38 10.53 5.21
CA GLU A 547 11.18 11.76 5.27
C GLU A 547 10.27 13.00 5.28
N THR A 548 10.73 14.07 5.93
CA THR A 548 9.96 15.32 5.99
C THR A 548 10.05 16.01 4.63
N PRO A 549 8.93 16.29 3.94
CA PRO A 549 8.98 17.08 2.73
C PRO A 549 9.60 18.45 3.04
N GLY A 550 10.76 18.76 2.44
CA GLY A 550 11.39 20.08 2.55
C GLY A 550 12.45 20.26 3.65
N ARG A 551 12.97 19.19 4.26
CA ARG A 551 14.26 19.26 5.00
C ARG A 551 15.29 18.35 4.34
N LEU A 552 15.84 18.82 3.23
CA LEU A 552 17.17 18.43 2.73
C LEU A 552 18.10 19.63 2.89
#